data_AF-A0A9W6QZZ9-F1
#
_entry.id   AF-A0A9W6QZZ9-F1
#
_cell.length_a   1.000
_cell.length_b   1.000
_cell.length_c   1.000
_cell.angle_alpha   90.00
_cell.angle_beta   90.00
_cell.angle_gamma   90.00
#
_symmetry.space_group_name_H-M   'P 1'
#
loop_
_entity.id
_entity.type
_entity.pdbx_description
1 polymer ?
#
loop_
_entity_poly.entity_id
_entity_poly.type
_entity_poly.pdbx_seq_one_letter_code
_entity_poly.pdbx_strand_id
1 'polypeptide(L)' 'MEKTTIYLPEDLKAAVKRASQQRGISEAEVIRESIRAAVGKVRPQPRGGLFTGTEPIARHADELLVGFGDR' A
#
# COMPACT_ATOMS: atom_id res chain seq x y z
N MET A 1 -0.28 -16.91 13.50
CA MET A 1 -0.19 -17.39 12.10
C MET A 1 -1.57 -17.87 11.70
N GLU A 2 -2.09 -17.39 10.59
CA GLU A 2 -3.33 -17.90 9.99
C GLU A 2 -2.98 -18.80 8.80
N LYS A 3 -3.65 -19.95 8.67
CA LYS A 3 -3.44 -20.85 7.54
C LYS A 3 -4.19 -20.32 6.33
N THR A 4 -3.46 -19.86 5.32
CA THR A 4 -4.02 -19.42 4.04
C THR A 4 -3.69 -20.45 2.97
N THR A 5 -4.67 -20.80 2.13
CA THR A 5 -4.48 -21.67 0.96
C THR A 5 -4.85 -20.89 -0.28
N ILE A 6 -3.95 -20.86 -1.26
CA ILE A 6 -4.11 -20.14 -2.54
C ILE A 6 -3.76 -21.08 -3.68
N TYR A 7 -4.42 -20.90 -4.82
CA TYR A 7 -4.02 -21.54 -6.06
C TYR A 7 -2.93 -20.70 -6.72
N LEU A 8 -1.82 -21.34 -7.09
CA LEU A 8 -0.77 -20.73 -7.90
C LEU A 8 -0.80 -21.39 -9.27
N PRO A 9 -0.88 -20.61 -10.37
CA PRO A 9 -0.60 -21.11 -11.70
C PRO A 9 0.76 -21.83 -11.77
N GLU A 10 0.87 -22.84 -12.63
CA GLU A 10 2.06 -23.71 -12.72
C GLU A 10 3.35 -22.93 -13.04
N ASP A 11 3.25 -21.92 -13.91
CA ASP A 11 4.35 -21.03 -14.27
C ASP A 11 4.86 -20.23 -13.06
N LEU A 12 3.93 -19.74 -12.23
CA LEU A 12 4.25 -19.00 -11.01
C LEU A 12 4.88 -19.92 -9.95
N LYS A 13 4.36 -21.15 -9.80
CA LYS A 13 4.97 -22.16 -8.91
C LYS A 13 6.40 -22.50 -9.35
N ALA A 14 6.63 -22.68 -10.65
CA ALA A 14 7.96 -22.92 -11.20
C ALA A 14 8.90 -21.72 -10.97
N ALA A 15 8.40 -20.49 -11.08
CA ALA A 15 9.17 -19.28 -10.79
C ALA A 15 9.58 -19.20 -9.31
N VAL A 16 8.67 -19.48 -8.38
CA VAL A 16 8.95 -19.52 -6.94
C VAL A 16 10.05 -20.54 -6.63
N LYS A 17 9.97 -21.75 -7.22
CA LYS A 17 10.98 -22.80 -7.05
C LYS A 17 12.36 -22.39 -7.55
N ARG A 18 12.45 -21.73 -8.70
CA ARG A 18 13.74 -21.21 -9.21
C ARG A 18 14.32 -20.16 -8.27
N ALA A 19 13.50 -19.21 -7.81
CA ALA A 19 13.92 -18.18 -6.88
C ALA A 19 14.39 -18.76 -5.54
N SER A 20 13.70 -19.78 -5.02
CA SER A 20 14.05 -20.44 -3.77
C SER A 20 15.42 -21.13 -3.86
N GLN A 21 15.68 -21.82 -4.98
CA GLN A 21 16.96 -22.48 -5.26
C GLN A 21 18.11 -21.47 -5.41
N GLN A 22 17.90 -20.39 -6.16
CA GLN A 22 18.92 -19.36 -6.37
C GLN A 22 19.29 -18.65 -5.06
N ARG A 23 18.32 -18.48 -4.15
CA ARG A 23 18.50 -17.74 -2.89
C ARG A 23 18.84 -18.64 -1.70
N GLY A 24 18.77 -19.95 -1.85
CA GLY A 24 19.03 -20.91 -0.76
C GLY A 24 18.00 -20.84 0.39
N ILE A 25 16.76 -20.44 0.11
CA ILE A 25 15.69 -20.32 1.11
C ILE A 25 14.48 -21.17 0.71
N SER A 26 13.54 -21.37 1.63
CA SER A 26 12.31 -22.12 1.32
C SER A 26 11.40 -21.35 0.36
N GLU A 27 10.61 -22.07 -0.45
CA GLU A 27 9.57 -21.47 -1.30
C GLU A 27 8.57 -20.64 -0.48
N ALA A 28 8.25 -21.08 0.73
CA ALA A 28 7.39 -20.36 1.65
C ALA A 28 7.99 -19.00 2.04
N GLU A 29 9.31 -18.92 2.23
CA GLU A 29 9.99 -17.65 2.54
C GLU A 29 9.97 -16.70 1.35
N VAL A 30 10.22 -17.21 0.13
CA VAL A 30 10.09 -16.43 -1.11
C VAL A 30 8.69 -15.82 -1.22
N ILE A 31 7.64 -16.61 -0.98
CA ILE A 31 6.25 -16.15 -1.03
C ILE A 31 5.99 -15.09 0.04
N ARG A 32 6.40 -15.33 1.29
CA ARG A 32 6.19 -14.39 2.41
C ARG A 32 6.86 -13.04 2.15
N GLU A 33 8.10 -13.03 1.71
CA GLU A 33 8.84 -11.80 1.41
C GLU A 33 8.24 -11.05 0.22
N SER A 34 7.84 -11.77 -0.84
CA SER A 34 7.23 -11.16 -2.02
C SER A 34 5.89 -10.50 -1.66
N ILE A 35 5.06 -11.18 -0.88
CA ILE A 35 3.81 -10.60 -0.36
C ILE A 35 4.13 -9.39 0.51
N ARG A 36 5.09 -9.49 1.45
CA ARG A 36 5.49 -8.36 2.31
C ARG A 36 6.04 -7.18 1.50
N ALA A 37 6.77 -7.39 0.42
CA ALA A 37 7.25 -6.30 -0.42
C ALA A 37 6.09 -5.58 -1.13
N ALA A 38 5.08 -6.35 -1.56
CA ALA A 38 3.91 -5.81 -2.24
C ALA A 38 2.92 -5.10 -1.29
N VAL A 39 2.58 -5.74 -0.16
CA VAL A 39 1.52 -5.29 0.75
C VAL A 39 2.06 -4.64 2.03
N GLY A 40 3.31 -4.91 2.37
CA GLY A 40 3.96 -4.45 3.60
C GLY A 40 4.48 -3.03 3.54
N LYS A 41 4.22 -2.28 2.46
CA LYS A 41 4.16 -0.82 2.57
C LYS A 41 3.01 -0.49 3.52
N VAL A 42 3.33 -0.41 4.81
CA VAL A 42 2.45 0.17 5.83
C VAL A 42 1.87 1.43 5.20
N ARG A 43 0.54 1.54 5.18
CA ARG A 43 -0.13 2.75 4.71
C ARG A 43 0.60 3.92 5.37
N PRO A 44 1.26 4.80 4.59
CA PRO A 44 2.08 5.85 5.19
C PRO A 44 1.18 6.65 6.12
N GLN A 45 1.66 6.92 7.34
CA GLN A 45 0.86 7.73 8.25
C GLN A 45 0.61 9.09 7.59
N PRO A 46 -0.65 9.56 7.58
CA PRO A 46 -0.94 10.87 7.01
C PRO A 46 -0.17 11.93 7.78
N ARG A 47 0.51 12.82 7.06
CA ARG A 47 1.20 13.97 7.64
C ARG A 47 0.24 15.17 7.60
N GLY A 48 -0.29 15.55 8.76
CA GLY A 48 -1.03 16.80 8.92
C GLY A 48 -0.09 17.99 9.12
N GLY A 49 -0.65 19.21 9.15
CA GLY A 49 0.11 20.42 9.50
C GLY A 49 1.21 20.78 8.49
N LEU A 50 0.98 20.55 7.21
CA LEU A 50 1.96 20.82 6.15
C LEU A 50 2.28 22.31 5.99
N PHE A 51 1.36 23.19 6.41
CA PHE A 51 1.51 24.63 6.39
C PHE A 51 0.63 25.25 7.48
N THR A 52 0.91 26.51 7.79
CA THR A 52 0.08 27.34 8.69
C THR A 52 -0.63 28.39 7.85
N GLY A 53 -1.97 28.36 7.87
CA GLY A 53 -2.78 29.40 7.23
C GLY A 53 -2.81 30.69 8.06
N THR A 54 -3.17 31.80 7.42
CA THR A 54 -3.32 33.11 8.08
C THR A 54 -4.66 33.23 8.83
N GLU A 55 -5.68 32.48 8.39
CA GLU A 55 -7.04 32.55 8.93
C GLU A 55 -7.64 31.14 9.14
N PRO A 56 -8.50 30.94 10.15
CA PRO A 56 -9.13 29.66 10.44
C PRO A 56 -10.33 29.38 9.51
N ILE A 57 -10.05 29.11 8.23
CA ILE A 57 -11.08 28.93 7.19
C ILE A 57 -11.84 27.59 7.26
N ALA A 58 -11.30 26.60 7.97
CA ALA A 58 -11.83 25.23 7.98
C ALA A 58 -13.29 25.11 8.49
N ARG A 59 -13.77 26.10 9.27
CA ARG A 59 -15.16 26.13 9.77
C ARG A 59 -16.11 27.00 8.96
N HIS A 60 -15.60 27.73 7.96
CA HIS A 60 -16.34 28.69 7.14
C HIS A 60 -16.38 28.27 5.68
N ALA A 61 -16.23 26.97 5.40
CA ALA A 61 -16.09 26.44 4.05
C ALA A 61 -17.30 26.80 3.16
N ASP A 62 -18.52 26.69 3.68
CA ASP A 62 -19.74 26.95 2.91
C ASP A 62 -19.83 28.41 2.41
N GLU A 63 -19.43 29.37 3.24
CA GLU A 63 -19.41 30.79 2.89
C GLU A 63 -18.29 31.11 1.90
N LEU A 64 -17.10 30.52 2.09
CA LEU A 64 -15.92 30.78 1.28
C LEU A 64 -15.96 30.07 -0.10
N LEU A 65 -16.85 29.09 -0.27
CA LEU A 65 -17.05 28.38 -1.53
C LEU A 65 -18.08 29.06 -2.46
N VAL A 66 -18.67 30.18 -2.07
CA VAL A 66 -19.57 30.95 -2.95
C VAL A 66 -18.80 31.38 -4.22
N GLY A 67 -19.37 31.08 -5.39
CA GLY A 67 -18.73 31.34 -6.69
C GLY A 67 -17.77 30.25 -7.17
N PHE A 68 -17.58 29.17 -6.40
CA PHE A 68 -16.75 28.04 -6.82
C PHE A 68 -17.44 27.26 -7.95
N GLY A 69 -16.87 27.31 -9.15
CA GLY A 69 -17.36 26.58 -10.34
C GLY A 69 -18.27 27.38 -11.26
N ASP A 70 -18.52 28.66 -10.96
CA ASP A 70 -19.19 29.57 -11.89
C ASP A 70 -18.26 29.92 -13.06
N ARG A 71 -18.86 30.11 -14.25
CA ARG A 71 -18.17 30.10 -15.55
C ARG A 71 -17.78 31.49 -16.03
#